data_AF-A0A2G9YVJ6-F1
#
_entry.id   AF-A0A2G9YVJ6-F1
#
_cell.length_a   1.000
_cell.length_b   1.000
_cell.length_c   1.000
_cell.angle_alpha   90.00
_cell.angle_beta   90.00
_cell.angle_gamma   90.00
#
_symmetry.space_group_name_H-M   'P 1'
#
loop_
_entity.id
_entity.type
_entity.pdbx_description
1 polymer ?
#
loop_
_entity_poly.entity_id
_entity_poly.type
_entity_poly.pdbx_seq_one_letter_code
_entity_poly.pdbx_strand_id
1 'polypeptide(L)'
;MPIKPVLKFSEGKLAIFGISGSKEGGTEKILNFLKTNWDQNTSEIWLTHADCEKEAQSFKEKISNIYPSAKIFITEFSPILGYVTGRGTLGVGFFVK
;
A
#
# COMPACT_ATOMS: atom_id res chain seq x y z
N MET A 1 -7.05 -21.50 -7.71
CA MET A 1 -6.00 -20.46 -7.64
C MET A 1 -6.31 -19.55 -6.46
N PRO A 2 -5.37 -19.25 -5.55
CA PRO A 2 -5.62 -18.29 -4.50
C PRO A 2 -5.71 -16.88 -5.11
N ILE A 3 -6.87 -16.24 -4.97
CA ILE A 3 -7.08 -14.85 -5.40
C ILE A 3 -6.78 -13.94 -4.21
N LYS A 4 -6.02 -12.88 -4.43
CA LYS A 4 -5.70 -11.83 -3.47
C LYS A 4 -6.37 -10.52 -3.90
N PRO A 5 -7.37 -10.01 -3.16
CA PRO A 5 -7.99 -8.73 -3.48
C PRO A 5 -7.02 -7.58 -3.20
N VAL A 6 -7.09 -6.54 -4.01
CA VAL A 6 -6.49 -5.23 -3.76
C VAL A 6 -7.63 -4.28 -3.45
N LEU A 7 -7.61 -3.69 -2.26
CA LEU A 7 -8.66 -2.81 -1.78
C LEU A 7 -8.23 -1.35 -1.90
N LYS A 8 -9.19 -0.47 -2.14
CA LYS A 8 -9.02 0.98 -2.07
C LYS A 8 -9.95 1.52 -0.99
N PHE A 9 -9.40 2.37 -0.13
CA PHE A 9 -10.18 3.18 0.80
C PHE A 9 -10.09 4.64 0.35
N SER A 10 -11.24 5.26 0.07
CA SER A 10 -11.32 6.68 -0.28
C SER A 10 -12.69 7.22 0.09
N GLU A 11 -12.77 8.48 0.52
CA GLU A 11 -14.04 9.14 0.88
C GLU A 11 -14.87 8.32 1.90
N GLY A 12 -14.18 7.70 2.87
CA GLY A 12 -14.81 6.88 3.90
C GLY A 12 -15.33 5.52 3.43
N LYS A 13 -15.07 5.12 2.18
CA LYS A 13 -15.57 3.87 1.59
C LYS A 13 -14.44 2.92 1.22
N LEU A 14 -14.62 1.64 1.57
CA LEU A 14 -13.76 0.55 1.15
C LEU A 14 -14.36 -0.16 -0.07
N ALA A 15 -13.59 -0.34 -1.13
CA ALA A 15 -14.01 -1.04 -2.34
C ALA A 15 -12.91 -1.95 -2.89
N ILE A 16 -13.30 -2.97 -3.66
CA ILE A 16 -12.35 -3.77 -4.44
C ILE A 16 -11.84 -2.90 -5.59
N PHE A 17 -10.55 -2.64 -5.60
CA PHE A 17 -9.83 -1.92 -6.65
C PHE A 17 -9.25 -2.86 -7.70
N GLY A 18 -8.94 -4.10 -7.30
CA GLY A 18 -8.45 -5.11 -8.24
C GLY A 18 -8.31 -6.49 -7.59
N ILE A 19 -7.89 -7.44 -8.40
CA ILE A 19 -7.60 -8.82 -8.00
C ILE A 19 -6.22 -9.24 -8.54
N SER A 20 -5.48 -10.04 -7.78
CA SER A 20 -4.19 -10.58 -8.18
C SER A 20 -4.06 -12.04 -7.78
N GLY A 21 -3.25 -12.83 -8.50
CA GLY A 21 -2.88 -14.19 -8.09
C GLY A 21 -1.72 -14.24 -7.09
N SER A 22 -0.99 -13.14 -6.91
CA SER A 22 0.18 -13.04 -6.02
C SER A 22 0.25 -11.69 -5.28
N LYS A 23 1.07 -11.62 -4.22
CA LYS A 23 1.26 -10.38 -3.45
C LYS A 23 1.96 -9.33 -4.32
N GLU A 24 2.94 -9.76 -5.11
CA GLU A 24 3.72 -8.93 -6.04
C GLU A 24 2.79 -8.26 -7.08
N GLY A 25 1.90 -9.03 -7.71
CA GLY A 25 0.93 -8.48 -8.66
C GLY A 25 -0.07 -7.52 -8.01
N GLY A 26 -0.37 -7.72 -6.72
CA GLY A 26 -1.18 -6.79 -5.94
C GLY A 26 -0.45 -5.48 -5.69
N THR A 27 0.80 -5.55 -5.24
CA THR A 27 1.65 -4.37 -5.02
C THR A 27 1.93 -3.58 -6.30
N GLU A 28 2.04 -4.25 -7.45
CA GLU A 28 2.21 -3.58 -8.74
C GLU A 28 0.97 -2.76 -9.12
N LYS A 29 -0.24 -3.26 -8.84
CA LYS A 29 -1.48 -2.50 -9.01
C LYS A 29 -1.51 -1.26 -8.11
N ILE A 30 -1.04 -1.38 -6.87
CA ILE A 30 -0.91 -0.25 -5.95
C ILE A 30 0.10 0.78 -6.47
N LEU A 31 1.27 0.35 -6.97
CA LEU A 31 2.27 1.24 -7.58
C LEU A 31 1.70 2.01 -8.76
N ASN A 32 0.95 1.33 -9.63
CA ASN A 32 0.33 1.99 -10.78
C ASN A 32 -0.75 2.97 -10.34
N PHE A 33 -1.51 2.66 -9.29
CA PHE A 33 -2.46 3.61 -8.71
C PHE A 33 -1.75 4.84 -8.13
N LEU A 34 -0.66 4.64 -7.38
CA LEU A 34 0.18 5.72 -6.84
C LEU A 34 0.72 6.62 -7.96
N LYS A 35 1.22 6.03 -9.06
CA LYS A 35 1.77 6.78 -10.21
C LYS A 35 0.78 7.76 -10.82
N THR A 36 -0.48 7.36 -10.92
CA THR A 36 -1.51 8.19 -11.57
C THR A 36 -2.14 9.20 -10.62
N ASN A 37 -2.22 8.89 -9.31
CA ASN A 37 -3.08 9.64 -8.40
C ASN A 37 -2.33 10.43 -7.32
N TRP A 38 -1.07 10.12 -7.02
CA TRP A 38 -0.36 10.78 -5.92
C TRP A 38 -0.11 12.26 -6.21
N ASP A 39 -0.49 13.12 -5.26
CA ASP A 39 -0.12 14.53 -5.27
C ASP A 39 1.33 14.70 -4.85
N GLN A 40 2.22 14.92 -5.83
CA GLN A 40 3.64 15.13 -5.62
C GLN A 40 3.99 16.43 -4.87
N ASN A 41 3.03 17.34 -4.69
CA ASN A 41 3.21 18.47 -3.77
C ASN A 41 3.19 18.03 -2.30
N THR A 42 2.57 16.89 -2.03
CA THR A 42 2.70 16.20 -0.74
C THR A 42 3.90 15.26 -0.82
N SER A 43 4.88 15.44 0.06
CA SER A 43 6.08 14.59 0.04
C SER A 43 5.87 13.24 0.72
N GLU A 44 4.75 13.04 1.43
CA GLU A 44 4.60 11.94 2.38
C GLU A 44 3.82 10.75 1.80
N ILE A 45 4.38 9.55 1.98
CA ILE A 45 3.73 8.28 1.69
C ILE A 45 3.82 7.41 2.95
N TRP A 46 2.71 6.83 3.36
CA TRP A 46 2.64 5.94 4.52
C TRP A 46 2.48 4.50 4.07
N LEU A 47 3.48 3.68 4.37
CA LEU A 47 3.38 2.23 4.28
C LEU A 47 2.93 1.68 5.63
N THR A 48 1.92 0.83 5.57
CA THR A 48 1.37 0.11 6.72
C THR A 48 1.49 -1.39 6.49
N HIS A 49 1.75 -2.16 7.55
CA HIS A 49 1.79 -3.62 7.45
C HIS A 49 1.14 -4.31 8.65
N ALA A 50 0.64 -5.53 8.44
CA ALA A 50 0.28 -6.45 9.52
C ALA A 50 1.31 -7.59 9.56
N ASP A 51 2.28 -7.54 10.47
CA ASP A 51 3.29 -8.60 10.66
C ASP A 51 3.95 -9.09 9.35
N CYS A 52 4.41 -8.14 8.53
CA CYS A 52 5.15 -8.38 7.29
C CYS A 52 6.11 -7.22 6.94
N GLU A 53 6.90 -6.81 7.94
CA GLU A 53 7.81 -5.67 7.85
C GLU A 53 8.82 -5.81 6.71
N LYS A 54 9.38 -7.01 6.49
CA LYS A 54 10.37 -7.25 5.42
C LYS A 54 9.80 -6.92 4.04
N GLU A 55 8.56 -7.32 3.77
CA GLU A 55 7.91 -6.98 2.50
C GLU A 55 7.58 -5.50 2.41
N ALA A 56 7.23 -4.85 3.54
CA ALA A 56 7.04 -3.39 3.57
C ALA A 56 8.34 -2.64 3.24
N GLN A 57 9.49 -3.09 3.75
CA GLN A 57 10.80 -2.52 3.44
C GLN A 57 11.17 -2.70 1.96
N SER A 58 11.00 -3.90 1.41
CA SER A 58 11.23 -4.16 -0.02
C SER A 58 10.32 -3.30 -0.91
N PHE A 59 9.07 -3.07 -0.48
CA PHE A 59 8.15 -2.22 -1.23
C PHE A 59 8.50 -0.73 -1.12
N LYS A 60 8.97 -0.28 0.06
CA LYS A 60 9.53 1.05 0.24
C LYS A 60 10.68 1.32 -0.74
N GLU A 61 11.64 0.41 -0.85
CA GLU A 61 12.76 0.55 -1.80
C GLU A 61 12.28 0.73 -3.24
N LYS A 62 11.28 -0.04 -3.67
CA LYS A 62 10.66 0.10 -5.00
C LYS A 62 10.04 1.48 -5.19
N ILE A 63 9.29 1.98 -4.21
CA ILE A 63 8.67 3.31 -4.29
C ILE A 63 9.75 4.39 -4.28
N SER A 64 10.77 4.31 -3.42
CA SER A 64 11.88 5.27 -3.34
C SER A 64 12.67 5.36 -4.66
N ASN A 65 12.85 4.25 -5.36
CA ASN A 65 13.52 4.26 -6.67
C ASN A 65 12.71 5.00 -7.75
N ILE A 66 11.38 4.98 -7.65
CA ILE A 66 10.48 5.68 -8.58
C ILE A 66 10.32 7.16 -8.15
N TYR A 67 10.32 7.41 -6.84
CA TYR A 67 10.11 8.73 -6.22
C TYR A 67 11.17 9.06 -5.19
N PRO A 68 12.38 9.48 -5.61
CA PRO A 68 13.49 9.75 -4.69
C PRO A 68 13.22 10.87 -3.68
N SER A 69 12.30 11.79 -3.98
CA SER A 69 11.89 12.89 -3.10
C SER A 69 10.78 12.51 -2.11
N ALA A 70 10.20 11.31 -2.23
CA ALA A 70 9.15 10.85 -1.32
C ALA A 70 9.72 10.55 0.07
N LYS A 71 9.10 11.13 1.10
CA LYS A 71 9.31 10.77 2.50
C LYS A 71 8.40 9.59 2.84
N ILE A 72 8.98 8.39 2.84
CA ILE A 72 8.22 7.14 3.05
C ILE A 72 8.39 6.65 4.48
N PHE A 73 7.28 6.63 5.22
CA PHE A 73 7.18 6.06 6.57
C PHE A 73 6.71 4.62 6.50
N ILE A 74 7.23 3.76 7.38
CA ILE A 74 6.71 2.41 7.59
C ILE A 74 6.15 2.36 9.00
N THR A 75 4.94 1.84 9.13
CA THR A 75 4.24 1.67 10.40
C THR A 75 3.56 0.30 10.43
N GLU A 76 3.41 -0.25 11.62
CA GLU A 76 2.58 -1.44 11.79
C GLU A 76 1.12 -1.03 12.01
N PHE A 77 0.20 -1.83 11.50
CA PHE A 77 -1.22 -1.66 11.82
C PHE A 77 -1.45 -1.83 13.32
N SER A 78 -2.37 -1.03 13.86
CA SER A 78 -2.86 -1.25 15.22
C SER A 78 -3.44 -2.66 15.36
N PRO A 79 -3.49 -3.25 16.57
CA PRO A 79 -4.01 -4.61 16.76
C PRO A 79 -5.40 -4.83 16.16
N ILE A 80 -6.27 -3.82 16.22
CA ILE A 80 -7.62 -3.88 15.63
C ILE A 80 -7.53 -3.99 14.11
N LEU A 81 -6.74 -3.14 13.45
CA LEU A 81 -6.59 -3.18 12.00
C LEU A 81 -5.85 -4.44 11.54
N GLY A 82 -4.84 -4.90 12.29
CA GLY A 82 -4.16 -6.17 12.03
C GLY A 82 -5.10 -7.37 12.10
N TYR A 83 -5.99 -7.41 13.10
CA TYR A 83 -7.03 -8.44 13.21
C TYR A 83 -8.02 -8.41 12.03
N VAL A 84 -8.52 -7.22 11.66
CA VAL A 84 -9.51 -7.05 10.59
C VAL A 84 -8.93 -7.38 9.21
N THR A 85 -7.70 -6.94 8.94
CA THR A 85 -7.08 -7.11 7.62
C THR A 85 -6.38 -8.45 7.46
N GLY A 86 -5.92 -9.05 8.56
CA GLY A 86 -5.19 -10.30 8.57
C GLY A 86 -3.69 -10.12 8.35
N ARG A 87 -2.92 -11.07 8.91
CA ARG A 87 -1.46 -11.14 8.81
C ARG A 87 -1.01 -11.15 7.33
N GLY A 88 0.08 -10.44 7.05
CA GLY A 88 0.66 -10.34 5.72
C GLY A 88 0.08 -9.23 4.86
N THR A 89 -0.87 -8.44 5.37
CA THR A 89 -1.44 -7.29 4.67
C THR A 89 -0.42 -6.14 4.58
N LEU A 90 -0.33 -5.55 3.38
CA LEU A 90 0.36 -4.28 3.14
C LEU A 90 -0.66 -3.21 2.72
N GLY A 91 -0.51 -2.01 3.24
CA GLY A 91 -1.29 -0.83 2.86
C GLY A 91 -0.40 0.34 2.47
N VAL A 92 -0.92 1.18 1.58
CA VAL A 92 -0.27 2.44 1.17
C VAL A 92 -1.29 3.57 1.31
N GLY A 93 -0.95 4.57 2.11
CA GLY A 93 -1.68 5.83 2.22
C GLY A 93 -0.89 6.97 1.57
N PHE A 94 -1.60 7.86 0.89
CA PHE A 94 -1.05 9.07 0.29
C PHE A 94 -2.19 10.05 -0.02
N PHE A 95 -1.86 11.33 -0.21
CA PHE A 95 -2.83 12.32 -0.66
C PHE A 95 -3.00 12.25 -2.19
N VAL A 96 -4.25 12.21 -2.64
CA VAL A 96 -4.59 12.24 -4.07
C VAL A 96 -4.65 13.68 -4.57
N LYS A 97 -4.37 13.89 -5.86
CA LYS A 97 -4.60 15.16 -6.55
C LYS A 97 -6.09 15.52 -6.64
#